data_AF-A0A661F6X7-F1
#
_entry.id   AF-A0A661F6X7-F1
#
_cell.length_a   1.000
_cell.length_b   1.000
_cell.length_c   1.000
_cell.angle_alpha   90.00
_cell.angle_beta   90.00
_cell.angle_gamma   90.00
#
_symmetry.space_group_name_H-M   'P 1'
#
loop_
_entity.id
_entity.type
_entity.pdbx_description
1 polymer ?
#
loop_
_entity_poly.entity_id
_entity_poly.type
_entity_poly.pdbx_seq_one_letter_code
_entity_poly.pdbx_strand_id
1 'polypeptide(L)'
;QDIAYNIGGDHQRIHQVSTQHSQVTYKHCLLPIWSAAFMYRDKAYRFVINGRTGEVQGERPYSAWKIGFAVVVVLGLIGGLVYLQQTGALNQVEYSSYSGNYQLN
;
A
#
# COMPACT_ATOMS: atom_id res chain seq x y z
N GLN A 1 -6.08 21.80 -44.05
CA GLN A 1 -6.36 20.35 -43.90
C GLN A 1 -5.72 19.55 -45.04
N ASP A 2 -4.51 19.89 -45.51
CA ASP A 2 -4.08 19.50 -46.87
C ASP A 2 -2.67 18.91 -46.97
N ILE A 3 -2.17 18.30 -45.89
CA ILE A 3 -0.81 17.71 -45.86
C ILE A 3 -0.84 16.20 -45.58
N ALA A 4 -1.92 15.67 -44.97
CA ALA A 4 -1.99 14.26 -44.56
C ALA A 4 -2.20 13.26 -45.72
N TYR A 5 -2.54 13.71 -46.93
CA TYR A 5 -2.88 12.83 -48.06
C TYR A 5 -1.76 12.63 -49.09
N ASN A 6 -0.62 13.32 -48.97
CA ASN A 6 0.52 13.16 -49.89
C ASN A 6 1.47 12.03 -49.49
N ILE A 7 1.26 11.41 -48.32
CA ILE A 7 2.05 10.28 -47.83
C ILE A 7 1.16 9.03 -47.89
N GLY A 8 0.93 8.52 -49.11
CA GLY A 8 0.19 7.28 -49.31
C GLY A 8 0.87 6.11 -48.58
N GLY A 9 0.08 5.36 -47.80
CA GLY A 9 0.58 4.22 -47.04
C GLY A 9 -0.53 3.44 -46.33
N ASP A 10 -1.39 2.77 -47.09
CA ASP A 10 -2.27 1.72 -46.57
C ASP A 10 -1.42 0.48 -46.25
N HIS A 11 -1.33 0.13 -44.97
CA HIS A 11 -0.79 -1.14 -44.45
C HIS A 11 0.38 -1.77 -45.22
N GLN A 12 1.61 -1.32 -44.93
CA GLN A 12 2.80 -1.98 -45.44
C GLN A 12 3.05 -3.31 -44.70
N ARG A 13 2.54 -4.43 -45.23
CA ARG A 13 2.87 -5.78 -44.72
C ARG A 13 4.19 -6.25 -45.31
N ILE A 14 5.22 -6.29 -44.46
CA ILE A 14 6.53 -6.84 -44.81
C ILE A 14 6.47 -8.36 -44.68
N HIS A 15 6.60 -9.09 -45.79
CA HIS A 15 6.52 -10.57 -45.81
C HIS A 15 7.80 -11.26 -45.33
N GLN A 16 8.96 -10.61 -45.47
CA GLN A 16 10.22 -11.10 -44.93
C GLN A 16 11.20 -9.93 -44.77
N VAL A 17 11.82 -9.83 -43.60
CA VAL A 17 12.93 -8.92 -43.33
C VAL A 17 14.15 -9.78 -43.01
N SER A 18 15.23 -9.63 -43.77
CA SER A 18 16.50 -10.30 -43.52
C SER A 18 17.49 -9.25 -43.03
N THR A 19 17.53 -9.06 -41.70
CA THR A 19 18.44 -8.11 -41.08
C THR A 19 19.69 -8.85 -40.60
N GLN A 20 20.80 -8.66 -41.29
CA GLN A 20 22.10 -9.19 -40.87
C GLN A 20 22.74 -8.21 -39.89
N HIS A 21 22.74 -8.57 -38.60
CA HIS A 21 23.42 -7.79 -37.56
C HIS A 21 24.91 -8.17 -37.53
N SER A 22 25.77 -7.21 -37.86
CA SER A 22 27.22 -7.32 -37.75
C SER A 22 27.70 -6.26 -36.76
N GLN A 23 28.72 -6.56 -35.95
CA GLN A 23 29.30 -5.66 -34.93
C GLN A 23 28.38 -5.36 -33.72
N VAL A 24 27.69 -6.37 -33.18
CA VAL A 24 26.89 -6.23 -31.95
C VAL A 24 27.81 -5.90 -30.78
N THR A 25 27.80 -4.63 -30.37
CA THR A 25 28.58 -4.09 -29.26
C THR A 25 27.69 -3.95 -28.03
N TYR A 26 28.25 -4.18 -26.84
CA TYR A 26 27.54 -4.00 -25.58
C TYR A 26 27.28 -2.50 -25.34
N LYS A 27 26.02 -2.12 -25.14
CA LYS A 27 25.67 -0.83 -24.55
C LYS A 27 25.25 -1.06 -23.11
N HIS A 28 25.87 -0.33 -22.17
CA HIS A 28 25.38 -0.31 -20.80
C HIS A 28 24.03 0.41 -20.75
N CYS A 29 22.95 -0.32 -20.46
CA CYS A 29 21.65 0.27 -20.21
C CYS A 29 21.55 0.67 -18.73
N LEU A 30 21.47 1.97 -18.49
CA LEU A 30 21.14 2.51 -17.17
C LEU A 30 19.63 2.35 -16.96
N LEU A 31 19.24 1.41 -16.09
CA LEU A 31 17.87 1.35 -15.60
C LEU A 31 17.66 2.53 -14.63
N PRO A 32 16.57 3.29 -14.76
CA PRO A 32 16.33 4.43 -13.87
C PRO A 32 16.00 3.90 -12.48
N ILE A 33 16.97 3.94 -11.56
CA ILE A 33 16.82 3.55 -10.16
C ILE A 33 17.46 4.59 -9.26
N TRP A 34 16.78 4.94 -8.18
CA TRP A 34 17.25 5.91 -7.20
C TRP A 34 17.35 5.23 -5.84
N SER A 35 18.47 5.35 -5.14
CA SER A 35 18.66 4.78 -3.80
C SER A 35 19.09 5.85 -2.82
N ALA A 36 18.60 5.75 -1.58
CA ALA A 36 18.98 6.63 -0.49
C ALA A 36 19.05 5.86 0.82
N ALA A 37 19.90 6.35 1.73
CA ALA A 37 20.07 5.80 3.06
C ALA A 37 20.06 6.91 4.11
N PHE A 38 19.37 6.69 5.23
CA PHE A 38 19.38 7.58 6.38
C PHE A 38 19.59 6.80 7.67
N MET A 39 20.14 7.46 8.69
CA MET A 39 20.36 6.87 10.01
C MET A 39 19.21 7.25 10.94
N TYR A 40 18.68 6.29 11.67
CA TYR A 40 17.68 6.51 12.71
C TYR A 40 17.96 5.56 13.88
N ARG A 41 18.20 6.11 15.08
CA ARG A 41 18.54 5.35 16.31
C ARG A 41 19.66 4.32 16.09
N ASP A 42 20.78 4.79 15.54
CA ASP A 42 21.98 3.99 15.22
C ASP A 42 21.75 2.83 14.22
N LYS A 43 20.61 2.83 13.52
CA LYS A 43 20.29 1.87 12.46
C LYS A 43 20.21 2.58 11.11
N ALA A 44 20.82 1.97 10.10
CA ALA A 44 20.74 2.44 8.72
C ALA A 44 19.45 1.95 8.08
N TYR A 45 18.64 2.87 7.56
CA TYR A 45 17.45 2.58 6.79
C TYR A 45 17.71 2.91 5.34
N ARG A 46 17.43 1.96 4.45
CA ARG A 46 17.64 2.09 3.01
C ARG A 46 16.31 1.97 2.29
N PHE A 47 16.12 2.82 1.29
CA PHE A 47 15.01 2.71 0.36
C PHE A 47 15.50 2.94 -1.06
N VAL A 48 14.82 2.27 -1.98
CA VAL A 48 15.11 2.23 -3.40
C VAL A 48 13.83 2.53 -4.15
N ILE A 49 13.93 3.34 -5.20
CA ILE A 49 12.82 3.82 -6.00
C ILE A 49 13.07 3.41 -7.45
N ASN A 50 12.10 2.72 -8.04
CA ASN A 50 12.10 2.45 -9.47
C ASN A 50 11.71 3.72 -10.23
N GLY A 51 12.62 4.27 -11.03
CA GLY A 51 12.38 5.50 -11.79
C GLY A 51 11.46 5.34 -13.01
N ARG A 52 11.03 4.12 -13.35
CA ARG A 52 10.01 3.86 -14.39
C ARG A 52 8.60 3.71 -13.81
N THR A 53 8.45 3.00 -12.69
CA THR A 53 7.12 2.74 -12.08
C THR A 53 6.82 3.66 -10.90
N GLY A 54 7.82 4.28 -10.28
CA GLY A 54 7.69 5.05 -9.06
C GLY A 54 7.53 4.19 -7.79
N GLU A 55 7.61 2.87 -7.90
CA GLU A 55 7.52 1.97 -6.74
C GLU A 55 8.69 2.20 -5.78
N VAL A 56 8.36 2.31 -4.49
CA VAL A 56 9.33 2.50 -3.40
C VAL A 56 9.43 1.22 -2.58
N GLN A 57 10.63 0.67 -2.51
CA GLN A 57 10.97 -0.52 -1.73
C GLN A 57 11.97 -0.10 -0.64
N GLY A 58 11.64 -0.30 0.63
CA GLY A 58 12.54 0.08 1.72
C GLY A 58 12.04 -0.31 3.09
N GLU A 59 12.96 -0.36 4.05
CA GLU A 59 12.62 -0.60 5.44
C GLU A 59 12.12 0.69 6.10
N ARG A 60 11.04 0.59 6.88
CA ARG A 60 10.47 1.74 7.61
C ARG A 60 10.73 1.62 9.11
N PRO A 61 11.11 2.71 9.80
CA PRO A 61 11.21 2.70 11.25
C PRO A 61 9.81 2.66 11.87
N TYR A 62 9.57 1.67 12.72
CA TYR A 62 8.34 1.58 13.51
C TYR A 62 8.47 2.41 14.79
N SER A 63 7.40 3.12 15.16
CA SER A 63 7.34 3.88 16.42
C SER A 63 6.79 3.01 17.54
N ALA A 64 7.67 2.63 18.48
CA ALA A 64 7.29 1.86 19.67
C ALA A 64 6.16 2.51 20.47
N TRP A 65 6.11 3.85 20.55
CA TRP A 65 5.04 4.57 21.24
C TRP A 65 3.67 4.39 20.56
N LYS A 66 3.62 4.44 19.22
CA LYS A 66 2.36 4.22 18.47
C LYS A 66 1.82 2.81 18.69
N ILE A 67 2.71 1.81 18.68
CA ILE A 67 2.34 0.41 18.91
C ILE A 67 1.92 0.21 20.37
N GLY A 68 2.72 0.72 21.33
CA GLY A 68 2.41 0.62 22.75
C GLY A 68 1.08 1.27 23.10
N PHE A 69 0.80 2.46 22.57
CA PHE A 69 -0.49 3.13 22.74
C PHE A 69 -1.65 2.29 22.18
N ALA A 70 -1.51 1.74 20.97
CA ALA A 70 -2.54 0.88 20.39
C ALA A 70 -2.82 -0.35 21.26
N VAL A 71 -1.77 -0.97 21.81
CA VAL A 71 -1.90 -2.11 22.74
C VAL A 71 -2.63 -1.70 24.02
N VAL A 72 -2.25 -0.58 24.63
CA VAL A 72 -2.90 -0.08 25.85
C VAL A 72 -4.38 0.22 25.61
N VAL A 73 -4.74 0.83 24.48
CA VAL A 73 -6.14 1.10 24.13
C VAL A 73 -6.93 -0.20 24.01
N VAL A 74 -6.40 -1.20 23.28
CA VAL A 74 -7.08 -2.50 23.14
C VAL A 74 -7.25 -3.19 24.49
N LEU A 75 -6.21 -3.22 25.32
CA LEU A 75 -6.28 -3.80 26.66
C LEU A 75 -7.27 -3.05 27.56
N GLY A 76 -7.31 -1.72 27.48
CA GLY A 76 -8.25 -0.89 28.21
C GLY A 76 -9.71 -1.15 27.80
N LEU A 77 -9.98 -1.31 26.51
CA LEU A 77 -11.30 -1.66 26.01
C LEU A 77 -11.75 -3.04 26.51
N ILE A 78 -10.87 -4.05 26.42
CA ILE A 78 -11.15 -5.40 26.91
C ILE A 78 -11.38 -5.37 28.43
N GLY A 79 -10.49 -4.74 29.19
CA GLY A 79 -10.61 -4.63 30.64
C GLY A 79 -11.90 -3.89 31.06
N GLY A 80 -12.24 -2.80 30.38
CA GLY A 80 -13.48 -2.07 30.59
C GLY A 80 -14.72 -2.92 30.32
N LEU A 81 -14.74 -3.66 29.21
CA LEU A 81 -15.83 -4.59 28.88
C LEU A 81 -16.01 -5.68 29.93
N VAL A 82 -14.91 -6.32 30.36
CA VAL A 82 -14.95 -7.34 31.42
C VAL A 82 -15.45 -6.77 32.74
N TYR A 83 -14.99 -5.58 33.11
CA TYR A 83 -15.47 -4.89 34.31
C TYR A 83 -16.97 -4.56 34.24
N LEU A 84 -17.46 -4.10 33.09
CA LEU A 84 -18.89 -3.83 32.85
C LEU A 84 -19.74 -5.11 32.86
N GLN A 85 -19.20 -6.24 32.40
CA GLN A 85 -19.85 -7.55 32.50
C GLN A 85 -19.95 -8.01 33.96
N GLN A 86 -18.87 -7.90 34.74
CA GLN A 86 -18.84 -8.31 36.15
C GLN A 86 -19.76 -7.47 37.04
N THR A 87 -19.89 -6.18 36.76
CA THR A 87 -20.82 -5.29 37.47
C THR A 87 -22.28 -5.53 37.11
N GLY A 88 -22.57 -6.41 36.14
CA GLY A 88 -23.94 -6.73 35.70
C GLY A 88 -24.65 -5.54 35.04
N ALA A 89 -23.93 -4.44 34.76
CA ALA A 89 -24.49 -3.24 34.15
C ALA A 89 -25.05 -3.54 32.76
N LEU A 90 -24.39 -4.42 32.00
CA LEU A 90 -24.89 -4.87 30.69
C LEU A 90 -26.19 -5.68 30.81
N ASN A 91 -26.31 -6.50 31.86
CA ASN A 91 -27.52 -7.28 32.09
C ASN A 91 -28.72 -6.36 32.41
N GLN A 92 -28.50 -5.30 33.20
CA GLN A 92 -29.56 -4.32 33.53
C GLN A 92 -30.12 -3.60 32.29
N VAL A 93 -29.25 -3.29 31.33
CA VAL A 93 -29.64 -2.69 30.03
C VAL A 93 -30.48 -3.67 29.21
N GLU A 94 -30.12 -4.96 29.21
CA GLU A 94 -30.88 -6.00 28.53
C GLU A 94 -32.27 -6.21 29.17
N TYR A 95 -32.37 -6.23 30.50
CA TYR A 95 -33.65 -6.33 31.21
C TYR A 95 -34.57 -5.12 30.96
N SER A 96 -34.04 -3.88 30.97
CA SER A 96 -34.84 -2.68 30.63
C SER A 96 -35.36 -2.72 29.20
N SER A 97 -34.55 -3.25 28.28
CA SER A 97 -34.93 -3.40 26.87
C SER A 97 -36.02 -4.45 26.69
N TYR A 98 -35.92 -5.58 27.42
CA TYR A 98 -36.99 -6.58 27.47
C TYR A 98 -38.27 -5.96 28.03
N SER A 99 -38.21 -5.37 29.24
CA SER A 99 -39.36 -4.76 29.91
C SER A 99 -40.09 -3.70 29.06
N GLY A 100 -39.36 -2.84 28.34
CA GLY A 100 -39.96 -1.78 27.53
C GLY A 100 -40.77 -2.30 26.35
N ASN A 101 -40.39 -3.45 25.77
CA ASN A 101 -41.10 -4.04 24.64
C ASN A 101 -42.41 -4.74 25.06
N TYR A 102 -42.48 -5.29 26.27
CA TYR A 102 -43.72 -5.90 26.80
C TYR A 102 -44.78 -4.89 27.22
N GLN A 103 -44.46 -3.60 27.27
CA GLN A 103 -45.42 -2.53 27.58
C GLN A 103 -46.00 -1.86 26.33
N LEU A 104 -45.50 -2.19 25.13
CA LEU A 104 -45.91 -1.58 23.86
C LEU A 104 -46.81 -2.48 23.00
N ASN A 105 -47.26 -3.62 23.52
CA ASN A 105 -48.33 -4.48 22.97
C ASN A 105 -49.46 -4.59 23.99
#